data_AF-A0A930L219-F1
#
_entry.id   AF-A0A930L219-F1
#
_cell.length_a   1.000
_cell.length_b   1.000
_cell.length_c   1.000
_cell.angle_alpha   90.00
_cell.angle_beta   90.00
_cell.angle_gamma   90.00
#
_symmetry.space_group_name_H-M   'P 1'
#
loop_
_entity.id
_entity.type
_entity.pdbx_description
1 polymer ?
#
loop_
_entity_poly.entity_id
_entity_poly.type
_entity_poly.pdbx_seq_one_letter_code
_entity_poly.pdbx_strand_id
1 'polypeptide(L)'
;MCDWKPGPRCFTHYEPRYNAAFEKYLEELENIHALAQEGELTDEDLKAFNAAFENYQAAQRMFYMSPKARKKWLGKEIDYARENYESAQKYLDENPNDHYAQLYAANAKAELDQLEKQAVDGAHRWDQAKLASELAARRNENALERGIFSQAAYTAEDLEDVDLNTWDRACPDGTVTLHGFEDELKKSSDPKIYREATITRKVRLELPTGERVHVDLQARIIQKKKGSSSYTVEYTVFHNGKNLGTLIPNSTAHDGFYGVGAVAERRPVTRDTADTARDGGRLRKTDWEHYQEVNELTDEELAEHKAAYEANVEAIGEYNNENKKGMYTQGKTFNNLINTTHKGQKHNNFTRQLVKDSNAHTSFNSISGAKNDIKKVLTNQDALLTNLVMNARTQSINNYAEQQFGASKKAEREEVERDAKANLETLDDRLKPKTRREKRNHGGGMDRTERNIARTERKMAQINKEKAATARREKTLNASNDHLSKIQQKTGNLAYSTRVDPTRQTADNGNYSYSATRTVKGGRKEYITIQFTKTGKLGKNYSLAPSNIPNMVAVKTPQKQTIYLSPGQYATMSNASKK
;
A
#
# COMPACT_ATOMS: atom_id res chain seq x y z
N MET A 1 -16.88 9.92 28.83
CA MET A 1 -15.82 10.68 28.10
C MET A 1 -14.54 9.87 27.85
N CYS A 2 -14.28 8.78 28.58
CA CYS A 2 -13.19 7.83 28.26
C CYS A 2 -13.64 6.71 27.29
N ASP A 3 -14.93 6.43 27.18
CA ASP A 3 -15.48 5.35 26.32
C ASP A 3 -15.38 5.66 24.82
N TRP A 4 -15.19 6.94 24.48
CA TRP A 4 -15.16 7.46 23.11
C TRP A 4 -13.77 8.00 22.76
N LYS A 5 -12.73 7.63 23.51
CA LYS A 5 -11.38 8.11 23.18
C LYS A 5 -10.92 7.47 21.89
N PRO A 6 -10.67 8.28 20.84
CA PRO A 6 -9.71 7.85 19.87
C PRO A 6 -8.42 7.58 20.58
N GLY A 7 -7.90 6.36 20.41
CA GLY A 7 -6.77 5.88 21.15
C GLY A 7 -5.49 6.03 20.35
N PRO A 8 -4.84 7.22 20.33
CA PRO A 8 -3.41 7.24 20.40
C PRO A 8 -3.14 6.90 21.85
N ARG A 9 -2.01 6.27 22.07
CA ARG A 9 -1.34 6.48 23.33
C ARG A 9 -1.37 7.99 23.63
N CYS A 10 -2.04 8.37 24.72
CA CYS A 10 -2.31 9.75 25.10
C CYS A 10 -1.03 10.58 25.07
N PHE A 11 -1.16 11.91 24.89
CA PHE A 11 -0.14 12.95 25.05
C PHE A 11 1.13 12.53 25.84
N THR A 12 0.93 11.89 27.01
CA THR A 12 1.96 11.30 27.90
C THR A 12 2.93 10.28 27.29
N HIS A 13 2.64 9.66 26.14
CA HIS A 13 3.56 8.71 25.48
C HIS A 13 4.38 9.36 24.36
N TYR A 14 3.93 10.49 23.84
CA TYR A 14 4.61 11.21 22.76
C TYR A 14 5.46 12.35 23.25
N GLU A 15 5.02 13.00 24.33
CA GLU A 15 5.77 14.06 25.00
C GLU A 15 7.22 13.64 25.33
N PRO A 16 7.52 12.45 25.90
CA PRO A 16 8.91 12.09 26.18
C PRO A 16 9.76 11.89 24.91
N ARG A 17 9.16 11.39 23.82
CA ARG A 17 9.87 11.19 22.55
C ARG A 17 10.12 12.50 21.83
N TYR A 18 9.16 13.42 21.91
CA TYR A 18 9.28 14.77 21.37
C TYR A 18 10.36 15.55 22.13
N ASN A 19 10.29 15.57 23.46
CA ASN A 19 11.28 16.26 24.28
C ASN A 19 12.69 15.71 24.04
N ALA A 20 12.88 14.39 24.02
CA ALA A 20 14.19 13.80 23.76
C ALA A 20 14.74 14.13 22.35
N ALA A 21 13.87 14.19 21.33
CA ALA A 21 14.29 14.56 19.99
C ALA A 21 14.58 16.07 19.86
N PHE A 22 13.84 16.90 20.59
CA PHE A 22 14.03 18.35 20.65
C PHE A 22 15.33 18.71 21.40
N GLU A 23 15.56 18.12 22.58
CA GLU A 23 16.80 18.26 23.34
C GLU A 23 18.01 17.90 22.49
N LYS A 24 17.95 16.77 21.77
CA LYS A 24 19.04 16.37 20.87
C LYS A 24 19.24 17.35 19.71
N TYR A 25 18.16 17.92 19.16
CA TYR A 25 18.29 18.92 18.10
C TYR A 25 18.92 20.22 18.61
N LEU A 26 18.59 20.65 19.84
CA LEU A 26 19.20 21.82 20.48
C LEU A 26 20.69 21.59 20.77
N GLU A 27 21.06 20.41 21.29
CA GLU A 27 22.46 20.04 21.54
C GLU A 27 23.29 20.12 20.25
N GLU A 28 22.78 19.56 19.15
CA GLU A 28 23.45 19.60 17.85
C GLU A 28 23.47 21.03 17.25
N LEU A 29 22.46 21.86 17.54
CA LEU A 29 22.43 23.27 17.13
C LEU A 29 23.51 24.09 17.85
N GLU A 30 23.69 23.88 19.16
CA GLU A 30 24.73 24.54 19.95
C GLU A 30 26.13 24.11 19.48
N ASN A 31 26.32 22.80 19.27
CA ASN A 31 27.58 22.24 18.81
C ASN A 31 27.97 22.78 17.43
N ILE A 32 27.05 22.76 16.46
CA ILE A 32 27.35 23.23 15.11
C ILE A 32 27.61 24.73 15.06
N HIS A 33 26.93 25.53 15.90
CA HIS A 33 27.18 26.96 16.01
C HIS A 33 28.56 27.26 16.58
N ALA A 34 28.99 26.53 17.62
CA ALA A 34 30.34 26.67 18.17
C ALA A 34 31.42 26.31 17.14
N LEU A 35 31.28 25.17 16.46
CA LEU A 35 32.21 24.74 15.41
C LEU A 35 32.25 25.71 14.22
N ALA A 36 31.11 26.31 13.86
CA ALA A 36 31.06 27.35 12.84
C ALA A 36 31.84 28.60 13.25
N GLN A 37 31.73 29.05 14.52
CA GLN A 37 32.47 30.19 15.03
C GLN A 37 33.98 29.93 15.13
N GLU A 38 34.37 28.70 15.44
CA GLU A 38 35.77 28.27 15.53
C GLU A 38 36.38 27.97 14.15
N GLY A 39 35.56 27.86 13.09
CA GLY A 39 35.99 27.53 11.74
C GLY A 39 36.37 26.05 11.55
N GLU A 40 35.93 25.18 12.46
CA GLU A 40 36.25 23.75 12.50
C GLU A 40 35.13 22.86 11.92
N LEU A 41 34.12 23.48 11.30
CA LEU A 41 32.94 22.82 10.77
C LEU A 41 33.28 21.77 9.68
N THR A 42 32.83 20.53 9.86
CA THR A 42 32.97 19.46 8.85
C THR A 42 31.65 19.12 8.14
N ASP A 43 31.75 18.42 7.01
CA ASP A 43 30.59 17.87 6.28
C ASP A 43 29.84 16.82 7.12
N GLU A 44 30.54 16.07 7.97
CA GLU A 44 29.92 15.13 8.90
C GLU A 44 29.04 15.84 9.96
N ASP A 45 29.48 16.99 10.47
CA ASP A 45 28.73 17.77 11.47
C ASP A 45 27.44 18.36 10.87
N LEU A 46 27.54 18.93 9.66
CA LEU A 46 26.38 19.39 8.90
C LEU A 46 25.34 18.27 8.68
N LYS A 47 25.82 17.05 8.41
CA LYS A 47 24.95 15.88 8.21
C LYS A 47 24.32 15.39 9.52
N ALA A 48 25.05 15.41 10.63
CA ALA A 48 24.54 15.06 11.95
C ALA A 48 23.44 16.03 12.40
N PHE A 49 23.68 17.33 12.24
CA PHE A 49 22.69 18.38 12.52
C PHE A 49 21.42 18.22 11.69
N ASN A 50 21.54 18.00 10.37
CA ASN A 50 20.36 17.76 9.53
C ASN A 50 19.60 16.47 9.93
N ALA A 51 20.31 15.40 10.31
CA ALA A 51 19.67 14.17 10.78
C ALA A 51 18.93 14.35 12.11
N ALA A 52 19.49 15.14 13.03
CA ALA A 52 18.84 15.50 14.29
C ALA A 52 17.55 16.31 14.03
N PHE A 53 17.61 17.28 13.10
CA PHE A 53 16.45 18.05 12.68
C PHE A 53 15.35 17.18 12.05
N GLU A 54 15.70 16.26 11.14
CA GLU A 54 14.73 15.34 10.53
C GLU A 54 14.02 14.45 11.57
N ASN A 55 14.76 13.98 12.59
CA ASN A 55 14.22 13.19 13.68
C ASN A 55 13.31 14.04 14.60
N TYR A 56 13.74 15.26 14.93
CA TYR A 56 12.93 16.23 15.65
C TYR A 56 11.62 16.52 14.91
N GLN A 57 11.66 16.83 13.62
CA GLN A 57 10.46 17.05 12.83
C GLN A 57 9.53 15.82 12.83
N ALA A 58 10.09 14.61 12.78
CA ALA A 58 9.29 13.38 12.87
C ALA A 58 8.61 13.25 14.24
N ALA A 59 9.30 13.54 15.34
CA ALA A 59 8.74 13.52 16.68
C ALA A 59 7.72 14.66 16.92
N GLN A 60 7.98 15.85 16.38
CA GLN A 60 7.09 17.02 16.42
C GLN A 60 5.75 16.73 15.73
N ARG A 61 5.79 16.18 14.49
CA ARG A 61 4.59 15.72 13.77
C ARG A 61 3.74 14.78 14.62
N MET A 62 4.41 13.89 15.34
CA MET A 62 3.80 12.87 16.17
C MET A 62 3.15 13.42 17.44
N PHE A 63 3.77 14.40 18.08
CA PHE A 63 3.26 15.07 19.26
C PHE A 63 2.00 15.90 18.96
N TYR A 64 2.05 16.73 17.91
CA TYR A 64 0.94 17.61 17.51
C TYR A 64 -0.21 16.89 16.79
N MET A 65 -0.15 15.57 16.60
CA MET A 65 -1.35 14.78 16.31
C MET A 65 -2.36 14.82 17.47
N SER A 66 -1.91 15.07 18.70
CA SER A 66 -2.81 15.18 19.85
C SER A 66 -3.56 16.52 19.86
N PRO A 67 -4.91 16.53 19.94
CA PRO A 67 -5.66 17.77 20.14
C PRO A 67 -5.26 18.52 21.41
N LYS A 68 -4.86 17.77 22.45
CA LYS A 68 -4.38 18.34 23.72
C LYS A 68 -3.06 19.07 23.53
N ALA A 69 -2.12 18.50 22.77
CA ALA A 69 -0.86 19.17 22.44
C ALA A 69 -1.10 20.41 21.60
N ARG A 70 -1.93 20.32 20.55
CA ARG A 70 -2.26 21.48 19.71
C ARG A 70 -2.90 22.62 20.49
N LYS A 71 -3.92 22.32 21.28
CA LYS A 71 -4.61 23.33 22.10
C LYS A 71 -3.69 24.00 23.12
N LYS A 72 -2.70 23.27 23.65
CA LYS A 72 -1.83 23.77 24.71
C LYS A 72 -0.59 24.51 24.20
N TRP A 73 0.02 24.04 23.10
CA TRP A 73 1.37 24.43 22.73
C TRP A 73 1.50 25.02 21.32
N LEU A 74 0.72 24.53 20.34
CA LEU A 74 0.99 24.81 18.91
C LEU A 74 0.99 26.29 18.53
N GLY A 75 0.07 27.09 19.09
CA GLY A 75 0.04 28.54 18.80
C GLY A 75 1.33 29.24 19.25
N LYS A 76 1.78 28.95 20.47
CA LYS A 76 3.03 29.50 21.01
C LYS A 76 4.26 29.01 20.24
N GLU A 77 4.23 27.75 19.80
CA GLU A 77 5.34 27.17 19.03
C GLU A 77 5.47 27.82 17.64
N ILE A 78 4.35 28.17 17.00
CA ILE A 78 4.34 28.90 15.73
C ILE A 78 4.94 30.30 15.91
N ASP A 79 4.57 30.99 16.99
CA ASP A 79 5.11 32.32 17.29
C ASP A 79 6.63 32.25 17.48
N TYR A 80 7.11 31.28 18.28
CA TYR A 80 8.54 31.04 18.48
C TYR A 80 9.29 30.66 17.19
N ALA A 81 8.71 29.77 16.37
CA ALA A 81 9.31 29.37 15.10
C ALA A 81 9.38 30.55 14.11
N ARG A 82 8.43 31.48 14.16
CA ARG A 82 8.44 32.69 13.33
C ARG A 82 9.57 33.63 13.74
N GLU A 83 9.74 33.87 15.03
CA GLU A 83 10.85 34.66 15.58
C GLU A 83 12.22 34.05 15.24
N ASN A 84 12.34 32.72 15.33
CA ASN A 84 13.55 32.00 14.94
C ASN A 84 13.83 32.10 13.44
N TYR A 85 12.81 31.98 12.59
CA TYR A 85 12.98 32.14 11.15
C TYR A 85 13.43 33.55 10.77
N GLU A 86 12.85 34.59 11.38
CA GLU A 86 13.28 35.97 11.18
C GLU A 86 14.73 36.20 11.61
N SER A 87 15.15 35.59 12.72
CA SER A 87 16.53 35.67 13.23
C SER A 87 17.51 34.92 12.33
N ALA A 88 17.16 33.71 11.89
CA ALA A 88 17.95 32.91 10.96
C ALA A 88 18.11 33.59 9.59
N GLN A 89 17.05 34.25 9.11
CA GLN A 89 17.10 34.98 7.85
C GLN A 89 18.05 36.19 7.94
N LYS A 90 18.02 36.95 9.04
CA LYS A 90 19.00 38.03 9.28
C LYS A 90 20.43 37.51 9.28
N TYR A 91 20.69 36.39 9.96
CA TYR A 91 22.03 35.78 9.99
C TYR A 91 22.49 35.31 8.60
N LEU A 92 21.59 34.76 7.78
CA LEU A 92 21.87 34.40 6.39
C LEU A 92 22.13 35.64 5.51
N ASP A 93 21.38 36.72 5.70
CA ASP A 93 21.56 37.96 4.94
C ASP A 93 22.92 38.62 5.26
N GLU A 94 23.38 38.50 6.51
CA GLU A 94 24.71 38.93 6.96
C GLU A 94 25.83 37.98 6.48
N ASN A 95 25.53 36.68 6.29
CA ASN A 95 26.50 35.63 5.95
C ASN A 95 26.02 34.75 4.77
N PRO A 96 25.84 35.30 3.55
CA PRO A 96 25.13 34.61 2.46
C PRO A 96 25.86 33.37 1.92
N ASN A 97 27.18 33.29 2.11
CA ASN A 97 28.03 32.19 1.63
C ASN A 97 28.39 31.18 2.72
N ASP A 98 27.92 31.37 3.96
CA ASP A 98 28.14 30.43 5.05
C ASP A 98 27.16 29.24 4.94
N HIS A 99 27.72 28.03 4.83
CA HIS A 99 26.94 26.80 4.74
C HIS A 99 26.10 26.53 5.99
N TYR A 100 26.57 26.94 7.17
CA TYR A 100 25.78 26.86 8.40
C TYR A 100 24.61 27.84 8.35
N ALA A 101 24.83 29.11 7.97
CA ALA A 101 23.76 30.11 7.84
C ALA A 101 22.66 29.67 6.87
N GLN A 102 23.04 29.09 5.72
CA GLN A 102 22.10 28.54 4.74
C GLN A 102 21.27 27.39 5.30
N LEU A 103 21.91 26.46 6.02
CA LEU A 103 21.25 25.30 6.60
C LEU A 103 20.34 25.67 7.78
N TYR A 104 20.78 26.61 8.64
CA TYR A 104 20.00 27.12 9.77
C TYR A 104 18.71 27.82 9.31
N ALA A 105 18.81 28.73 8.33
CA ALA A 105 17.64 29.40 7.75
C ALA A 105 16.70 28.41 7.04
N ALA A 106 17.23 27.41 6.34
CA ALA A 106 16.43 26.36 5.71
C ALA A 106 15.66 25.52 6.75
N ASN A 107 16.30 25.14 7.86
CA ASN A 107 15.67 24.38 8.94
C ASN A 107 14.60 25.22 9.65
N ALA A 108 14.89 26.48 10.00
CA ALA A 108 13.92 27.36 10.66
C ALA A 108 12.67 27.59 9.79
N LYS A 109 12.85 27.78 8.47
CA LYS A 109 11.74 27.87 7.52
C LYS A 109 10.92 26.58 7.47
N ALA A 110 11.59 25.43 7.36
CA ALA A 110 10.94 24.14 7.27
C ALA A 110 10.15 23.80 8.55
N GLU A 111 10.61 24.24 9.72
CA GLU A 111 9.91 24.11 10.99
C GLU A 111 8.64 24.97 11.02
N LEU A 112 8.74 26.25 10.67
CA LEU A 112 7.59 27.16 10.61
C LEU A 112 6.51 26.65 9.65
N ASP A 113 6.90 26.31 8.41
CA ASP A 113 6.00 25.74 7.40
C ASP A 113 5.30 24.48 7.92
N GLN A 114 6.02 23.64 8.66
CA GLN A 114 5.50 22.39 9.21
C GLN A 114 4.50 22.63 10.35
N LEU A 115 4.75 23.58 11.24
CA LEU A 115 3.86 23.92 12.36
C LEU A 115 2.59 24.63 11.88
N GLU A 116 2.72 25.61 10.97
CA GLU A 116 1.57 26.30 10.35
C GLU A 116 0.69 25.30 9.59
N LYS A 117 1.32 24.38 8.86
CA LYS A 117 0.62 23.26 8.23
C LYS A 117 -0.08 22.37 9.24
N GLN A 118 0.53 22.07 10.40
CA GLN A 118 -0.12 21.27 11.44
C GLN A 118 -1.30 21.98 12.09
N ALA A 119 -1.33 23.31 12.14
CA ALA A 119 -2.47 24.07 12.64
C ALA A 119 -3.69 23.91 11.73
N VAL A 120 -3.51 24.07 10.42
CA VAL A 120 -4.59 23.98 9.43
C VAL A 120 -4.95 22.52 9.11
N ASP A 121 -3.97 21.73 8.65
CA ASP A 121 -4.19 20.35 8.24
C ASP A 121 -4.51 19.46 9.45
N GLY A 122 -3.90 19.68 10.60
CA GLY A 122 -4.03 18.81 11.77
C GLY A 122 -5.37 18.91 12.47
N ALA A 123 -6.00 20.09 12.46
CA ALA A 123 -7.37 20.28 12.95
C ALA A 123 -8.39 19.65 12.00
N HIS A 124 -8.32 19.98 10.71
CA HIS A 124 -9.19 19.43 9.69
C HIS A 124 -9.14 17.88 9.63
N ARG A 125 -7.93 17.31 9.67
CA ARG A 125 -7.73 15.84 9.69
C ARG A 125 -8.27 15.18 10.95
N TRP A 126 -8.25 15.89 12.07
CA TRP A 126 -8.78 15.35 13.32
C TRP A 126 -10.30 15.30 13.30
N ASP A 127 -10.94 16.35 12.80
CA ASP A 127 -12.40 16.43 12.72
C ASP A 127 -12.96 15.44 11.69
N GLN A 128 -12.27 15.28 10.55
CA GLN A 128 -12.58 14.23 9.59
C GLN A 128 -12.40 12.82 10.17
N ALA A 129 -11.30 12.57 10.89
CA ALA A 129 -11.10 11.27 11.54
C ALA A 129 -12.15 11.00 12.63
N LYS A 130 -12.59 12.04 13.35
CA LYS A 130 -13.66 11.93 14.35
C LYS A 130 -15.00 11.61 13.69
N LEU A 131 -15.37 12.33 12.63
CA LEU A 131 -16.59 12.10 11.87
C LEU A 131 -16.58 10.72 11.22
N ALA A 132 -15.51 10.34 10.54
CA ALA A 132 -15.34 9.02 9.94
C ALA A 132 -15.42 7.90 10.99
N SER A 133 -14.76 8.08 12.14
CA SER A 133 -14.83 7.13 13.26
C SER A 133 -16.23 7.00 13.85
N GLU A 134 -16.96 8.10 13.94
CA GLU A 134 -18.34 8.11 14.45
C GLU A 134 -19.30 7.44 13.47
N LEU A 135 -19.17 7.73 12.17
CA LEU A 135 -19.96 7.10 11.11
C LEU A 135 -19.63 5.60 11.00
N ALA A 136 -18.36 5.21 11.11
CA ALA A 136 -17.97 3.80 11.16
C ALA A 136 -18.48 3.10 12.43
N ALA A 137 -18.46 3.77 13.58
CA ALA A 137 -19.01 3.23 14.81
C ALA A 137 -20.54 3.03 14.71
N ARG A 138 -21.26 4.02 14.13
CA ARG A 138 -22.71 3.95 13.88
C ARG A 138 -23.09 2.85 12.88
N ARG A 139 -22.34 2.71 11.77
CA ARG A 139 -22.70 1.84 10.65
C ARG A 139 -22.11 0.42 10.75
N ASN A 140 -20.92 0.23 11.35
CA ASN A 140 -20.16 -1.02 11.19
C ASN A 140 -19.85 -1.80 12.46
N GLU A 141 -19.76 -1.15 13.62
CA GLU A 141 -19.13 -1.77 14.79
C GLU A 141 -19.85 -3.04 15.30
N ASN A 142 -21.13 -3.22 14.96
CA ASN A 142 -21.91 -4.36 15.43
C ASN A 142 -22.76 -5.02 14.34
N ALA A 143 -22.87 -4.43 13.16
CA ALA A 143 -23.72 -4.93 12.09
C ALA A 143 -23.19 -6.26 11.55
N LEU A 144 -21.92 -6.30 11.14
CA LEU A 144 -21.29 -7.53 10.63
C LEU A 144 -21.17 -8.63 11.70
N GLU A 145 -20.73 -8.26 12.91
CA GLU A 145 -20.52 -9.23 13.99
C GLU A 145 -21.81 -9.83 14.51
N ARG A 146 -22.95 -9.14 14.33
CA ARG A 146 -24.29 -9.63 14.63
C ARG A 146 -25.02 -10.14 13.38
N GLY A 147 -24.34 -10.44 12.26
CA GLY A 147 -25.00 -10.92 11.04
C GLY A 147 -25.94 -9.91 10.36
N ILE A 148 -26.01 -8.66 10.81
CA ILE A 148 -26.84 -7.59 10.22
C ILE A 148 -26.11 -6.95 9.04
N PHE A 149 -26.04 -7.67 7.92
CA PHE A 149 -25.27 -7.25 6.75
C PHE A 149 -25.82 -5.99 6.08
N SER A 150 -27.13 -5.76 6.10
CA SER A 150 -27.75 -4.55 5.52
C SER A 150 -27.27 -3.25 6.17
N GLN A 151 -27.09 -3.24 7.50
CA GLN A 151 -26.62 -2.06 8.23
C GLN A 151 -25.13 -1.76 7.98
N ALA A 152 -24.36 -2.75 7.55
CA ALA A 152 -22.92 -2.61 7.24
C ALA A 152 -22.63 -2.15 5.80
N ALA A 153 -23.66 -2.08 4.96
CA ALA A 153 -23.57 -1.58 3.58
C ALA A 153 -23.54 -0.05 3.57
N TYR A 154 -22.82 0.54 2.62
CA TYR A 154 -22.89 1.97 2.36
C TYR A 154 -24.12 2.31 1.54
N THR A 155 -24.85 3.35 1.94
CA THR A 155 -25.82 4.04 1.10
C THR A 155 -25.16 5.15 0.27
N ALA A 156 -25.92 5.79 -0.62
CA ALA A 156 -25.43 6.95 -1.37
C ALA A 156 -25.23 8.15 -0.42
N GLU A 157 -26.19 8.36 0.49
CA GLU A 157 -26.13 9.40 1.53
C GLU A 157 -24.91 9.20 2.45
N ASP A 158 -24.57 7.93 2.75
CA ASP A 158 -23.39 7.60 3.55
C ASP A 158 -22.07 8.05 2.93
N LEU A 159 -22.04 8.19 1.59
CA LEU A 159 -20.89 8.59 0.80
C LEU A 159 -20.90 10.09 0.44
N GLU A 160 -22.02 10.80 0.63
CA GLU A 160 -22.08 12.27 0.55
C GLU A 160 -21.33 12.93 1.71
N ASP A 161 -21.32 12.29 2.89
CA ASP A 161 -20.52 12.69 4.05
C ASP A 161 -19.00 12.51 3.84
N VAL A 162 -18.60 11.80 2.76
CA VAL A 162 -17.20 11.52 2.43
C VAL A 162 -16.72 12.54 1.41
N ASP A 163 -15.82 13.42 1.83
CA ASP A 163 -15.18 14.33 0.89
C ASP A 163 -14.19 13.58 0.00
N LEU A 164 -14.65 13.25 -1.22
CA LEU A 164 -13.91 12.53 -2.25
C LEU A 164 -12.68 13.31 -2.77
N ASN A 165 -12.51 14.57 -2.36
CA ASN A 165 -11.44 15.46 -2.80
C ASN A 165 -10.34 15.69 -1.75
N THR A 166 -10.50 15.19 -0.53
CA THR A 166 -9.63 15.45 0.63
C THR A 166 -8.15 15.09 0.50
N TRP A 167 -7.78 14.25 -0.46
CA TRP A 167 -6.48 13.57 -0.40
C TRP A 167 -5.63 13.64 -1.67
N ASP A 168 -6.08 14.39 -2.66
CA ASP A 168 -5.19 14.81 -3.74
C ASP A 168 -4.21 15.84 -3.12
N ARG A 169 -2.97 15.42 -2.81
CA ARG A 169 -1.97 16.19 -2.03
C ARG A 169 -1.61 17.58 -2.61
N ALA A 170 -2.27 17.99 -3.68
CA ALA A 170 -2.04 19.23 -4.40
C ALA A 170 -2.99 20.38 -4.00
N CYS A 171 -4.12 20.15 -3.33
CA CYS A 171 -4.96 21.25 -2.85
C CYS A 171 -5.67 21.00 -1.50
N PRO A 172 -5.42 21.84 -0.47
CA PRO A 172 -6.09 21.76 0.84
C PRO A 172 -7.58 22.09 0.81
N ASP A 173 -8.08 22.73 -0.24
CA ASP A 173 -9.44 23.23 -0.39
C ASP A 173 -10.41 22.24 -1.07
N GLY A 174 -9.95 21.04 -1.42
CA GLY A 174 -10.76 20.04 -2.11
C GLY A 174 -10.92 20.28 -3.62
N THR A 175 -10.13 21.16 -4.23
CA THR A 175 -10.17 21.33 -5.69
C THR A 175 -9.47 20.18 -6.42
N VAL A 176 -10.13 19.65 -7.46
CA VAL A 176 -9.59 18.56 -8.28
C VAL A 176 -8.34 19.01 -9.02
N THR A 177 -7.21 18.35 -8.75
CA THR A 177 -5.95 18.64 -9.44
C THR A 177 -5.76 17.73 -10.64
N LEU A 178 -5.47 18.34 -11.80
CA LEU A 178 -5.12 17.62 -13.02
C LEU A 178 -3.62 17.77 -13.31
N HIS A 179 -2.84 16.74 -12.98
CA HIS A 179 -1.40 16.73 -13.25
C HIS A 179 -1.13 16.63 -14.73
N GLY A 180 -0.20 17.46 -15.23
CA GLY A 180 0.17 17.50 -16.66
C GLY A 180 -0.86 18.20 -17.54
N PHE A 181 -1.84 18.91 -16.95
CA PHE A 181 -2.85 19.65 -17.72
C PHE A 181 -2.23 20.79 -18.55
N GLU A 182 -1.26 21.51 -17.98
CA GLU A 182 -0.55 22.59 -18.67
C GLU A 182 0.60 22.11 -19.57
N ASP A 183 0.99 20.83 -19.47
CA ASP A 183 2.09 20.29 -20.27
C ASP A 183 1.81 20.37 -21.79
N GLU A 184 2.86 20.68 -22.55
CA GLU A 184 2.88 20.54 -24.00
C GLU A 184 3.05 19.08 -24.43
N LEU A 185 2.62 18.74 -25.65
CA LEU A 185 2.89 17.40 -26.21
C LEU A 185 4.39 17.23 -26.49
N LYS A 186 4.98 16.20 -25.88
CA LYS A 186 6.40 15.83 -26.01
C LYS A 186 6.56 14.75 -27.08
N LYS A 187 7.74 14.66 -27.71
CA LYS A 187 8.03 13.57 -28.67
C LYS A 187 7.87 12.21 -27.98
N SER A 188 7.16 11.28 -28.63
CA SER A 188 6.94 9.93 -28.08
C SER A 188 8.16 9.04 -28.29
N SER A 189 8.36 8.08 -27.39
CA SER A 189 9.29 6.97 -27.59
C SER A 189 8.72 5.87 -28.50
N ASP A 190 7.41 5.88 -28.77
CA ASP A 190 6.78 4.95 -29.71
C ASP A 190 6.97 5.46 -31.15
N PRO A 191 7.63 4.70 -32.04
CA PRO A 191 7.87 5.13 -33.42
C PRO A 191 6.58 5.38 -34.24
N LYS A 192 5.43 4.90 -33.78
CA LYS A 192 4.11 5.12 -34.42
C LYS A 192 3.43 6.42 -33.97
N ILE A 193 4.00 7.14 -33.01
CA ILE A 193 3.43 8.34 -32.40
C ILE A 193 4.43 9.47 -32.55
N TYR A 194 3.99 10.61 -33.07
CA TYR A 194 4.85 11.78 -33.20
C TYR A 194 5.04 12.49 -31.86
N ARG A 195 3.94 12.88 -31.22
CA ARG A 195 3.95 13.53 -29.90
C ARG A 195 2.79 13.06 -29.04
N GLU A 196 2.97 13.15 -27.73
CA GLU A 196 1.98 12.76 -26.74
C GLU A 196 2.08 13.59 -25.46
N ALA A 197 0.97 13.63 -24.71
CA ALA A 197 0.92 14.15 -23.35
C ALA A 197 -0.03 13.27 -22.52
N THR A 198 0.21 13.18 -21.22
CA THR A 198 -0.65 12.44 -20.30
C THR A 198 -1.12 13.36 -19.19
N ILE A 199 -2.44 13.47 -19.06
CA ILE A 199 -3.10 14.20 -17.99
C ILE A 199 -3.60 13.17 -16.98
N THR A 200 -3.34 13.39 -15.70
CA THR A 200 -3.71 12.45 -14.63
C THR A 200 -4.46 13.14 -13.51
N ARG A 201 -5.65 12.63 -13.16
CA ARG A 201 -6.27 12.87 -11.84
C ARG A 201 -5.86 11.73 -10.91
N LYS A 202 -5.27 12.07 -9.77
CA LYS A 202 -4.88 11.08 -8.74
C LYS A 202 -5.97 11.01 -7.70
N VAL A 203 -6.86 10.05 -7.86
CA VAL A 203 -7.94 9.83 -6.90
C VAL A 203 -7.40 9.06 -5.69
N ARG A 204 -7.53 9.65 -4.51
CA ARG A 204 -7.08 9.08 -3.24
C ARG A 204 -8.23 9.25 -2.25
N LEU A 205 -8.96 8.16 -2.00
CA LEU A 205 -10.13 8.17 -1.13
C LEU A 205 -9.83 7.42 0.16
N GLU A 206 -10.27 7.99 1.26
CA GLU A 206 -10.37 7.33 2.55
C GLU A 206 -11.85 7.18 2.90
N LEU A 207 -12.29 5.95 3.10
CA LEU A 207 -13.68 5.65 3.40
C LEU A 207 -13.95 5.82 4.90
N PRO A 208 -15.21 6.00 5.33
CA PRO A 208 -15.57 6.07 6.75
C PRO A 208 -15.01 4.90 7.57
N THR A 209 -14.91 3.71 6.96
CA THR A 209 -14.31 2.50 7.55
C THR A 209 -12.77 2.43 7.58
N GLY A 210 -12.07 3.49 7.15
CA GLY A 210 -10.60 3.56 7.04
C GLY A 210 -10.00 2.72 5.91
N GLU A 211 -10.84 2.24 5.00
CA GLU A 211 -10.43 1.61 3.75
C GLU A 211 -9.88 2.66 2.78
N ARG A 212 -8.86 2.30 2.00
CA ARG A 212 -8.23 3.22 1.03
C ARG A 212 -8.34 2.77 -0.40
N VAL A 213 -8.72 3.72 -1.24
CA VAL A 213 -8.87 3.54 -2.68
C VAL A 213 -7.94 4.52 -3.40
N HIS A 214 -6.85 4.00 -3.97
CA HIS A 214 -5.92 4.77 -4.79
C HIS A 214 -6.10 4.41 -6.25
N VAL A 215 -6.58 5.34 -7.04
CA VAL A 215 -6.86 5.15 -8.45
C VAL A 215 -6.29 6.32 -9.23
N ASP A 216 -5.54 6.03 -10.29
CA ASP A 216 -5.09 7.06 -11.22
C ASP A 216 -5.97 6.98 -12.46
N LEU A 217 -6.69 8.08 -12.71
CA LEU A 217 -7.48 8.28 -13.93
C LEU A 217 -6.59 9.04 -14.91
N GLN A 218 -6.15 8.36 -15.97
CA GLN A 218 -5.28 8.95 -16.99
C GLN A 218 -6.01 9.16 -18.30
N ALA A 219 -5.72 10.30 -18.93
CA ALA A 219 -6.04 10.58 -20.31
C ALA A 219 -4.76 10.88 -21.08
N ARG A 220 -4.47 10.07 -22.11
CA ARG A 220 -3.31 10.22 -22.98
C ARG A 220 -3.73 10.84 -24.30
N ILE A 221 -3.22 12.03 -24.61
CA ILE A 221 -3.42 12.70 -25.90
C ILE A 221 -2.31 12.24 -26.85
N ILE A 222 -2.69 11.76 -28.04
CA ILE A 222 -1.80 11.18 -29.03
C ILE A 222 -1.92 11.94 -30.35
N GLN A 223 -0.80 12.43 -30.86
CA GLN A 223 -0.66 12.93 -32.23
C GLN A 223 0.17 11.92 -33.03
N LYS A 224 -0.46 11.22 -33.97
CA LYS A 224 0.20 10.15 -34.74
C LYS A 224 1.20 10.68 -35.78
N LYS A 225 0.88 11.80 -36.44
CA LYS A 225 1.68 12.37 -37.54
C LYS A 225 2.07 13.81 -37.26
N LYS A 226 3.28 14.20 -37.67
CA LYS A 226 3.75 15.59 -37.62
C LYS A 226 2.87 16.47 -38.52
N GLY A 227 2.43 17.62 -38.00
CA GLY A 227 1.57 18.57 -38.75
C GLY A 227 0.10 18.17 -38.87
N SER A 228 -0.32 17.06 -38.26
CA SER A 228 -1.72 16.64 -38.23
C SER A 228 -2.48 17.39 -37.13
N SER A 229 -3.62 17.99 -37.47
CA SER A 229 -4.57 18.55 -36.50
C SER A 229 -5.49 17.50 -35.88
N SER A 230 -5.36 16.22 -36.26
CA SER A 230 -6.08 15.11 -35.64
C SER A 230 -5.34 14.58 -34.41
N TYR A 231 -6.03 14.56 -33.28
CA TYR A 231 -5.58 14.05 -31.99
C TYR A 231 -6.50 12.92 -31.54
N THR A 232 -5.91 11.86 -30.97
CA THR A 232 -6.65 10.76 -30.34
C THR A 232 -6.47 10.84 -28.84
N VAL A 233 -7.52 10.64 -28.06
CA VAL A 233 -7.45 10.54 -26.60
C VAL A 233 -7.72 9.10 -26.18
N GLU A 234 -6.82 8.54 -25.39
CA GLU A 234 -6.98 7.22 -24.77
C GLU A 234 -7.10 7.38 -23.26
N TYR A 235 -8.21 6.91 -22.68
CA TYR A 235 -8.40 6.87 -21.24
C TYR A 235 -7.92 5.54 -20.67
N THR A 236 -7.26 5.59 -19.53
CA THR A 236 -6.86 4.40 -18.77
C THR A 236 -7.06 4.66 -17.30
N VAL A 237 -7.71 3.73 -16.63
CA VAL A 237 -7.73 3.69 -15.18
C VAL A 237 -6.84 2.56 -14.71
N PHE A 238 -5.87 2.86 -13.86
CA PHE A 238 -5.09 1.84 -13.17
C PHE A 238 -4.95 2.16 -11.70
N HIS A 239 -4.86 1.08 -10.94
CA HIS A 239 -4.51 1.12 -9.54
C HIS A 239 -3.04 1.55 -9.40
N ASN A 240 -2.79 2.65 -8.67
CA ASN A 240 -1.43 3.14 -8.39
C ASN A 240 -1.23 3.35 -6.89
N GLY A 241 -0.56 2.38 -6.24
CA GLY A 241 -0.16 2.46 -4.84
C GLY A 241 -0.53 1.22 -4.02
N LYS A 242 -0.05 1.15 -2.77
CA LYS A 242 -0.50 0.13 -1.82
C LYS A 242 -1.88 0.55 -1.29
N ASN A 243 -2.98 0.10 -1.93
CA ASN A 243 -4.29 0.18 -1.26
C ASN A 243 -4.18 -0.59 0.04
N LEU A 244 -4.72 -0.04 1.13
CA LEU A 244 -4.89 -0.82 2.36
C LEU A 244 -5.92 -1.94 2.21
N GLY A 245 -6.52 -2.08 1.03
CA GLY A 245 -7.61 -3.00 0.75
C GLY A 245 -8.86 -2.57 1.51
N THR A 246 -9.94 -3.29 1.27
CA THR A 246 -11.05 -3.37 2.21
C THR A 246 -10.47 -3.94 3.51
N LEU A 247 -10.06 -3.08 4.44
CA LEU A 247 -9.85 -3.48 5.80
C LEU A 247 -11.24 -3.91 6.27
N ILE A 248 -11.50 -5.21 6.30
CA ILE A 248 -12.46 -5.72 7.25
C ILE A 248 -11.66 -5.72 8.54
N PRO A 249 -11.81 -4.69 9.38
CA PRO A 249 -11.18 -4.73 10.68
C PRO A 249 -11.68 -5.99 11.38
N ASN A 250 -10.76 -6.92 11.62
CA ASN A 250 -11.09 -8.01 12.52
C ASN A 250 -11.18 -7.41 13.94
N SER A 251 -12.00 -8.01 14.79
CA SER A 251 -12.15 -7.56 16.19
C SER A 251 -10.83 -7.48 16.98
N THR A 252 -9.73 -8.08 16.51
CA THR A 252 -8.42 -7.97 17.19
C THR A 252 -7.62 -6.72 16.79
N ALA A 253 -7.83 -6.20 15.58
CA ALA A 253 -7.33 -4.89 15.14
C ALA A 253 -8.17 -3.74 15.75
N HIS A 254 -9.44 -3.99 16.06
CA HIS A 254 -10.35 -3.01 16.68
C HIS A 254 -10.03 -2.67 18.14
N ASP A 255 -9.34 -3.54 18.88
CA ASP A 255 -8.85 -3.24 20.24
C ASP A 255 -7.71 -2.20 20.22
N GLY A 256 -7.22 -1.82 19.04
CA GLY A 256 -6.41 -0.63 18.82
C GLY A 256 -7.19 0.38 18.00
N PHE A 257 -7.80 1.36 18.67
CA PHE A 257 -8.69 2.37 18.10
C PHE A 257 -8.20 3.00 16.77
N TYR A 258 -6.89 3.07 16.51
CA TYR A 258 -6.34 3.63 15.26
C TYR A 258 -5.93 2.66 14.16
N GLY A 259 -6.14 1.36 14.34
CA GLY A 259 -5.92 0.37 13.28
C GLY A 259 -6.87 0.53 12.08
N VAL A 260 -7.96 1.29 12.24
CA VAL A 260 -9.14 1.22 11.37
C VAL A 260 -9.70 2.59 10.97
N GLY A 261 -9.21 3.71 11.49
CA GLY A 261 -9.78 5.04 11.18
C GLY A 261 -8.77 6.13 10.83
N ALA A 262 -7.47 5.82 10.87
CA ALA A 262 -6.42 6.77 10.51
C ALA A 262 -5.49 6.15 9.47
N VAL A 263 -5.30 6.90 8.38
CA VAL A 263 -4.19 6.87 7.43
C VAL A 263 -2.97 6.09 7.96
N ALA A 264 -2.54 4.98 7.38
CA ALA A 264 -1.37 4.21 7.85
C ALA A 264 -0.07 5.06 8.03
N GLU A 265 0.11 6.07 7.20
CA GLU A 265 1.22 7.05 7.23
C GLU A 265 1.00 8.20 8.24
N ARG A 266 -0.18 8.29 8.84
CA ARG A 266 -0.55 9.23 9.91
C ARG A 266 -1.29 8.50 11.03
N ARG A 267 -1.02 7.20 11.21
CA ARG A 267 -1.29 6.54 12.47
C ARG A 267 -0.28 7.09 13.45
N PRO A 268 -0.64 7.26 14.71
CA PRO A 268 0.38 7.51 15.68
C PRO A 268 1.37 6.32 15.59
N VAL A 269 2.65 6.58 15.28
CA VAL A 269 3.80 5.66 15.21
C VAL A 269 3.92 4.70 16.43
N THR A 270 3.04 4.77 17.44
CA THR A 270 3.05 3.94 18.66
C THR A 270 2.11 2.74 18.68
N ARG A 271 1.45 2.39 17.58
CA ARG A 271 1.15 0.98 17.26
C ARG A 271 1.76 0.62 15.90
N ASP A 272 3.08 0.72 15.92
CA ASP A 272 4.04 -0.11 15.20
C ASP A 272 4.04 -0.04 13.66
N THR A 273 4.99 0.75 13.16
CA THR A 273 5.84 0.29 12.05
C THR A 273 6.83 -0.80 12.47
N ALA A 274 6.96 -1.07 13.78
CA ALA A 274 7.66 -2.25 14.26
C ALA A 274 7.02 -3.50 13.65
N ASP A 275 7.85 -4.50 13.35
CA ASP A 275 7.39 -5.77 12.82
C ASP A 275 6.30 -6.42 13.69
N THR A 276 6.19 -6.02 14.96
CA THR A 276 5.24 -6.52 15.96
C THR A 276 3.77 -6.06 15.84
N ALA A 277 3.43 -4.92 15.22
CA ALA A 277 2.01 -4.69 14.85
C ALA A 277 1.57 -5.61 13.72
N ARG A 278 2.52 -6.21 13.00
CA ARG A 278 2.23 -7.17 11.94
C ARG A 278 1.80 -8.50 12.54
N ASP A 279 2.12 -8.78 13.80
CA ASP A 279 1.89 -10.08 14.49
C ASP A 279 0.42 -10.48 14.70
N GLY A 280 -0.53 -9.56 14.48
CA GLY A 280 -1.90 -9.75 14.93
C GLY A 280 -1.97 -9.74 16.47
N GLY A 281 -3.08 -9.27 17.03
CA GLY A 281 -3.21 -9.28 18.49
C GLY A 281 -3.07 -10.71 19.03
N ARG A 282 -2.09 -10.95 19.93
CA ARG A 282 -1.94 -12.23 20.64
C ARG A 282 -3.27 -12.62 21.29
N LEU A 283 -3.63 -13.90 21.22
CA LEU A 283 -4.77 -14.44 21.95
C LEU A 283 -4.46 -14.38 23.45
N ARG A 284 -5.40 -13.85 24.24
CA ARG A 284 -5.31 -13.75 25.69
C ARG A 284 -5.72 -15.08 26.31
N LYS A 285 -5.33 -15.31 27.57
CA LYS A 285 -5.78 -16.46 28.36
C LYS A 285 -7.31 -16.63 28.31
N THR A 286 -8.04 -15.53 28.49
CA THR A 286 -9.51 -15.50 28.47
C THR A 286 -10.15 -15.79 27.12
N ASP A 287 -9.40 -15.71 26.01
CA ASP A 287 -9.91 -16.09 24.70
C ASP A 287 -9.83 -17.61 24.52
N TRP A 288 -8.76 -18.23 25.04
CA TRP A 288 -8.60 -19.69 25.03
C TRP A 288 -9.50 -20.40 26.03
N GLU A 289 -9.72 -19.80 27.21
CA GLU A 289 -10.67 -20.33 28.22
C GLU A 289 -12.09 -20.40 27.64
N HIS A 290 -12.51 -19.37 26.91
CA HIS A 290 -13.82 -19.36 26.26
C HIS A 290 -13.91 -20.36 25.10
N TYR A 291 -12.87 -20.47 24.28
CA TYR A 291 -12.81 -21.46 23.19
C TYR A 291 -12.90 -22.90 23.71
N GLN A 292 -12.23 -23.18 24.84
CA GLN A 292 -12.31 -24.45 25.54
C GLN A 292 -13.73 -24.76 26.02
N GLU A 293 -14.37 -23.79 26.67
CA GLU A 293 -15.72 -23.92 27.21
C GLU A 293 -16.77 -24.15 26.10
N VAL A 294 -16.71 -23.36 25.02
CA VAL A 294 -17.70 -23.42 23.93
C VAL A 294 -17.57 -24.68 23.08
N ASN A 295 -16.35 -25.20 22.93
CA ASN A 295 -16.09 -26.40 22.13
C ASN A 295 -15.95 -27.68 22.99
N GLU A 296 -16.25 -27.60 24.29
CA GLU A 296 -16.17 -28.72 25.24
C GLU A 296 -14.81 -29.45 25.22
N LEU A 297 -13.72 -28.70 25.02
CA LEU A 297 -12.38 -29.26 24.83
C LEU A 297 -11.74 -29.66 26.16
N THR A 298 -11.07 -30.81 26.15
CA THR A 298 -10.15 -31.20 27.22
C THR A 298 -8.93 -30.28 27.25
N ASP A 299 -8.19 -30.26 28.37
CA ASP A 299 -6.94 -29.51 28.48
C ASP A 299 -5.89 -29.96 27.46
N GLU A 300 -5.88 -31.26 27.12
CA GLU A 300 -5.00 -31.87 26.12
C GLU A 300 -5.34 -31.36 24.71
N GLU A 301 -6.60 -31.40 24.31
CA GLU A 301 -7.06 -30.88 23.01
C GLU A 301 -6.82 -29.37 22.89
N LEU A 302 -7.07 -28.60 23.96
CA LEU A 302 -6.77 -27.18 23.99
C LEU A 302 -5.27 -26.90 23.80
N ALA A 303 -4.40 -27.72 24.41
CA ALA A 303 -2.96 -27.60 24.27
C ALA A 303 -2.50 -27.88 22.83
N GLU A 304 -3.08 -28.89 22.17
CA GLU A 304 -2.83 -29.18 20.75
C GLU A 304 -3.20 -27.99 19.84
N HIS A 305 -4.40 -27.42 20.04
CA HIS A 305 -4.84 -26.25 19.28
C HIS A 305 -3.94 -25.03 19.50
N LYS A 306 -3.49 -24.78 20.75
CA LYS A 306 -2.54 -23.72 21.08
C LYS A 306 -1.19 -23.93 20.39
N ALA A 307 -0.64 -25.14 20.48
CA ALA A 307 0.65 -25.47 19.88
C ALA A 307 0.62 -25.32 18.35
N ALA A 308 -0.43 -25.81 17.69
CA ALA A 308 -0.60 -25.66 16.24
C ALA A 308 -0.75 -24.19 15.83
N TYR A 309 -1.49 -23.39 16.60
CA TYR A 309 -1.61 -21.96 16.35
C TYR A 309 -0.27 -21.23 16.49
N GLU A 310 0.48 -21.49 17.56
CA GLU A 310 1.78 -20.85 17.82
C GLU A 310 2.82 -21.23 16.76
N ALA A 311 2.93 -22.50 16.40
CA ALA A 311 3.82 -22.96 15.33
C ALA A 311 3.51 -22.29 13.98
N ASN A 312 2.22 -22.12 13.65
CA ASN A 312 1.81 -21.42 12.44
C ASN A 312 2.18 -19.92 12.50
N VAL A 313 2.01 -19.25 13.65
CA VAL A 313 2.38 -17.84 13.81
C VAL A 313 3.88 -17.65 13.63
N GLU A 314 4.70 -18.51 14.23
CA GLU A 314 6.15 -18.49 14.10
C GLU A 314 6.59 -18.68 12.64
N ALA A 315 6.10 -19.73 11.97
CA ALA A 315 6.44 -20.02 10.58
C ALA A 315 6.01 -18.90 9.60
N ILE A 316 4.88 -18.23 9.89
CA ILE A 316 4.44 -17.04 9.14
C ILE A 316 5.42 -15.88 9.38
N GLY A 317 5.84 -15.66 10.63
CA GLY A 317 6.80 -14.63 11.02
C GLY A 317 8.13 -14.78 10.30
N GLU A 318 8.74 -15.96 10.36
CA GLU A 318 9.99 -16.30 9.67
C GLU A 318 9.89 -16.03 8.16
N TYR A 319 8.86 -16.60 7.51
CA TYR A 319 8.66 -16.43 6.07
C TYR A 319 8.54 -14.97 5.67
N ASN A 320 7.84 -14.17 6.46
CA ASN A 320 7.62 -12.76 6.22
C ASN A 320 8.90 -11.94 6.39
N ASN A 321 9.70 -12.23 7.43
CA ASN A 321 10.99 -11.59 7.67
C ASN A 321 11.96 -11.88 6.51
N GLU A 322 12.09 -13.14 6.11
CA GLU A 322 12.93 -13.56 4.98
C GLU A 322 12.54 -12.86 3.67
N ASN A 323 11.23 -12.72 3.41
CA ASN A 323 10.73 -12.22 2.15
C ASN A 323 10.40 -10.72 2.17
N LYS A 324 10.71 -10.01 3.27
CA LYS A 324 10.31 -8.62 3.53
C LYS A 324 8.81 -8.38 3.27
N LYS A 325 8.00 -9.41 3.49
CA LYS A 325 6.54 -9.37 3.34
C LYS A 325 5.95 -9.01 4.69
N GLY A 326 5.03 -8.05 4.76
CA GLY A 326 4.27 -7.83 6.00
C GLY A 326 3.29 -8.98 6.26
N MET A 327 2.91 -9.20 7.53
CA MET A 327 1.91 -10.22 7.89
C MET A 327 0.50 -9.91 7.40
N TYR A 328 0.18 -8.64 7.12
CA TYR A 328 -1.11 -8.26 6.55
C TYR A 328 -1.25 -8.77 5.11
N THR A 329 -2.24 -9.64 4.89
CA THR A 329 -2.76 -9.91 3.56
C THR A 329 -3.42 -8.64 3.03
N GLN A 330 -2.77 -7.95 2.10
CA GLN A 330 -3.41 -6.89 1.33
C GLN A 330 -4.58 -7.51 0.57
N GLY A 331 -5.81 -7.16 0.94
CA GLY A 331 -7.00 -7.57 0.20
C GLY A 331 -6.87 -7.11 -1.25
N LYS A 332 -6.77 -8.07 -2.19
CA LYS A 332 -6.69 -7.80 -3.63
C LYS A 332 -8.06 -7.59 -4.28
N THR A 333 -9.15 -7.64 -3.53
CA THR A 333 -10.53 -7.47 -4.01
C THR A 333 -10.68 -6.21 -4.86
N PHE A 334 -10.22 -5.07 -4.35
CA PHE A 334 -10.23 -3.80 -5.08
C PHE A 334 -9.35 -3.83 -6.35
N ASN A 335 -8.17 -4.47 -6.26
CA ASN A 335 -7.25 -4.61 -7.39
C ASN A 335 -7.87 -5.46 -8.51
N ASN A 336 -8.56 -6.55 -8.15
CA ASN A 336 -9.22 -7.41 -9.11
C ASN A 336 -10.44 -6.71 -9.76
N LEU A 337 -11.24 -5.96 -9.01
CA LEU A 337 -12.37 -5.22 -9.59
C LEU A 337 -11.91 -4.14 -10.60
N ILE A 338 -10.84 -3.42 -10.30
CA ILE A 338 -10.34 -2.33 -11.15
C ILE A 338 -9.48 -2.83 -12.30
N ASN A 339 -8.54 -3.75 -12.05
CA ASN A 339 -7.52 -4.10 -13.03
C ASN A 339 -7.83 -5.36 -13.85
N THR A 340 -8.96 -6.04 -13.61
CA THR A 340 -9.31 -7.22 -14.41
C THR A 340 -9.78 -6.79 -15.80
N THR A 341 -9.05 -7.24 -16.81
CA THR A 341 -9.43 -7.16 -18.21
C THR A 341 -9.90 -8.55 -18.66
N HIS A 342 -11.15 -8.68 -19.08
CA HIS A 342 -11.68 -9.95 -19.60
C HIS A 342 -11.04 -10.29 -20.96
N LYS A 343 -10.96 -11.60 -21.26
CA LYS A 343 -10.41 -12.10 -22.54
C LYS A 343 -11.16 -11.44 -23.71
N GLY A 344 -10.42 -10.88 -24.65
CA GLY A 344 -10.96 -10.19 -25.83
C GLY A 344 -11.27 -8.69 -25.63
N GLN A 345 -11.12 -8.14 -24.42
CA GLN A 345 -11.33 -6.70 -24.16
C GLN A 345 -10.01 -5.92 -24.15
N LYS A 346 -10.01 -4.71 -24.73
CA LYS A 346 -8.82 -3.81 -24.75
C LYS A 346 -8.59 -3.11 -23.40
N HIS A 347 -9.68 -2.80 -22.67
CA HIS A 347 -9.65 -2.03 -21.43
C HIS A 347 -10.32 -2.79 -20.28
N ASN A 348 -9.92 -2.50 -19.04
CA ASN A 348 -10.58 -3.05 -17.84
C ASN A 348 -12.01 -2.51 -17.68
N ASN A 349 -12.81 -3.15 -16.83
CA ASN A 349 -14.23 -2.80 -16.65
C ASN A 349 -14.41 -1.33 -16.26
N PHE A 350 -13.56 -0.84 -15.37
CA PHE A 350 -13.67 0.49 -14.81
C PHE A 350 -13.32 1.60 -15.82
N THR A 351 -12.31 1.38 -16.66
CA THR A 351 -11.97 2.28 -17.78
C THR A 351 -13.10 2.33 -18.81
N ARG A 352 -13.76 1.20 -19.09
CA ARG A 352 -14.91 1.17 -20.00
C ARG A 352 -16.08 1.95 -19.44
N GLN A 353 -16.34 1.83 -18.14
CA GLN A 353 -17.42 2.54 -17.47
C GLN A 353 -17.15 4.05 -17.41
N LEU A 354 -15.91 4.46 -17.12
CA LEU A 354 -15.46 5.86 -17.20
C LEU A 354 -15.79 6.48 -18.57
N VAL A 355 -15.39 5.82 -19.66
CA VAL A 355 -15.60 6.33 -21.02
C VAL A 355 -17.09 6.41 -21.36
N LYS A 356 -17.88 5.40 -20.96
CA LYS A 356 -19.31 5.33 -21.24
C LYS A 356 -20.11 6.39 -20.47
N ASP A 357 -19.91 6.45 -19.15
CA ASP A 357 -20.71 7.29 -18.26
C ASP A 357 -20.39 8.79 -18.44
N SER A 358 -19.18 9.10 -18.90
CA SER A 358 -18.74 10.49 -19.15
C SER A 358 -19.02 10.99 -20.56
N ASN A 359 -19.53 10.13 -21.46
CA ASN A 359 -19.63 10.39 -22.90
C ASN A 359 -18.32 10.96 -23.47
N ALA A 360 -17.19 10.33 -23.13
CA ALA A 360 -15.86 10.86 -23.44
C ALA A 360 -15.54 10.72 -24.93
N HIS A 361 -15.06 11.81 -25.56
CA HIS A 361 -14.69 11.77 -26.96
C HIS A 361 -13.27 11.20 -27.11
N THR A 362 -13.05 10.40 -28.16
CA THR A 362 -11.75 9.76 -28.41
C THR A 362 -10.97 10.41 -29.56
N SER A 363 -11.56 11.35 -30.29
CA SER A 363 -10.95 12.03 -31.43
C SER A 363 -11.27 13.52 -31.45
N PHE A 364 -10.26 14.35 -31.72
CA PHE A 364 -10.37 15.81 -31.74
C PHE A 364 -9.58 16.43 -32.88
N ASN A 365 -10.01 17.62 -33.29
CA ASN A 365 -9.34 18.44 -34.31
C ASN A 365 -8.47 19.56 -33.70
N SER A 366 -8.41 19.66 -32.38
CA SER A 366 -7.57 20.62 -31.66
C SER A 366 -7.13 20.09 -30.30
N ILE A 367 -5.95 20.55 -29.84
CA ILE A 367 -5.41 20.20 -28.51
C ILE A 367 -6.28 20.83 -27.42
N SER A 368 -6.72 22.07 -27.62
CA SER A 368 -7.60 22.77 -26.66
C SER A 368 -8.93 22.04 -26.49
N GLY A 369 -9.53 21.57 -27.58
CA GLY A 369 -10.74 20.74 -27.54
C GLY A 369 -10.53 19.43 -26.77
N ALA A 370 -9.41 18.75 -27.02
CA ALA A 370 -9.04 17.54 -26.29
C ALA A 370 -8.83 17.82 -24.79
N LYS A 371 -8.09 18.87 -24.42
CA LYS A 371 -7.85 19.24 -23.01
C LYS A 371 -9.15 19.62 -22.29
N ASN A 372 -10.06 20.35 -22.95
CA ASN A 372 -11.35 20.73 -22.35
C ASN A 372 -12.26 19.52 -22.07
N ASP A 373 -12.36 18.58 -23.02
CA ASP A 373 -13.12 17.35 -22.82
C ASP A 373 -12.47 16.48 -21.72
N ILE A 374 -11.14 16.37 -21.70
CA ILE A 374 -10.41 15.68 -20.63
C ILE A 374 -10.67 16.31 -19.26
N LYS A 375 -10.67 17.64 -19.15
CA LYS A 375 -10.98 18.34 -17.89
C LYS A 375 -12.38 17.97 -17.42
N LYS A 376 -13.39 18.07 -18.29
CA LYS A 376 -14.77 17.68 -17.99
C LYS A 376 -14.86 16.22 -17.54
N VAL A 377 -14.26 15.30 -18.31
CA VAL A 377 -14.28 13.87 -18.03
C VAL A 377 -13.59 13.60 -16.70
N LEU A 378 -12.34 14.04 -16.50
CA LEU A 378 -11.60 13.69 -15.28
C LEU A 378 -12.15 14.36 -14.01
N THR A 379 -12.79 15.54 -14.10
CA THR A 379 -13.37 16.21 -12.93
C THR A 379 -14.71 15.58 -12.50
N ASN A 380 -15.57 15.15 -13.43
CA ASN A 380 -16.93 14.67 -13.09
C ASN A 380 -17.00 13.14 -12.88
N GLN A 381 -16.23 12.60 -11.94
CA GLN A 381 -16.13 11.14 -11.71
C GLN A 381 -16.66 10.65 -10.37
N ASP A 382 -17.27 11.54 -9.60
CA ASP A 382 -17.62 11.24 -8.21
C ASP A 382 -18.66 10.11 -8.12
N ALA A 383 -19.70 10.10 -8.96
CA ALA A 383 -20.66 9.00 -9.03
C ALA A 383 -20.03 7.64 -9.40
N LEU A 384 -19.04 7.65 -10.31
CA LEU A 384 -18.31 6.45 -10.71
C LEU A 384 -17.44 5.92 -9.55
N LEU A 385 -16.82 6.82 -8.80
CA LEU A 385 -16.02 6.51 -7.62
C LEU A 385 -16.89 6.01 -6.46
N THR A 386 -18.03 6.64 -6.19
CA THR A 386 -19.04 6.22 -5.21
C THR A 386 -19.53 4.80 -5.49
N ASN A 387 -19.90 4.49 -6.74
CA ASN A 387 -20.33 3.15 -7.14
C ASN A 387 -19.23 2.09 -6.95
N LEU A 388 -17.98 2.43 -7.26
CA LEU A 388 -16.84 1.53 -7.04
C LEU A 388 -16.67 1.19 -5.56
N VAL A 389 -16.79 2.19 -4.70
CA VAL A 389 -16.70 2.07 -3.24
C VAL A 389 -17.82 1.17 -2.70
N MET A 390 -19.07 1.44 -3.08
CA MET A 390 -20.22 0.64 -2.66
C MET A 390 -20.05 -0.83 -3.07
N ASN A 391 -19.70 -1.09 -4.33
CA ASN A 391 -19.52 -2.45 -4.84
C ASN A 391 -18.43 -3.22 -4.11
N ALA A 392 -17.31 -2.56 -3.83
CA ALA A 392 -16.22 -3.17 -3.09
C ALA A 392 -16.62 -3.47 -1.63
N ARG A 393 -17.38 -2.57 -0.98
CA ARG A 393 -17.92 -2.81 0.35
C ARG A 393 -18.87 -3.99 0.37
N THR A 394 -19.80 -4.06 -0.58
CA THR A 394 -20.71 -5.21 -0.73
C THR A 394 -19.93 -6.52 -0.92
N GLN A 395 -18.89 -6.54 -1.75
CA GLN A 395 -18.05 -7.72 -1.90
C GLN A 395 -17.35 -8.09 -0.59
N SER A 396 -16.92 -7.10 0.19
CA SER A 396 -16.32 -7.30 1.50
C SER A 396 -17.29 -7.95 2.49
N ILE A 397 -18.54 -7.47 2.51
CA ILE A 397 -19.63 -8.03 3.32
C ILE A 397 -19.87 -9.49 2.91
N ASN A 398 -19.90 -9.78 1.61
CA ASN A 398 -20.09 -11.15 1.11
C ASN A 398 -18.95 -12.07 1.55
N ASN A 399 -17.71 -11.63 1.39
CA ASN A 399 -16.55 -12.42 1.83
C ASN A 399 -16.56 -12.64 3.35
N TYR A 400 -16.98 -11.65 4.14
CA TYR A 400 -17.13 -11.80 5.58
C TYR A 400 -18.21 -12.82 5.93
N ALA A 401 -19.38 -12.70 5.29
CA ALA A 401 -20.50 -13.60 5.54
C ALA A 401 -20.14 -15.05 5.22
N GLU A 402 -19.47 -15.29 4.09
CA GLU A 402 -18.95 -16.61 3.72
C GLU A 402 -17.94 -17.12 4.76
N GLN A 403 -17.01 -16.27 5.20
CA GLN A 403 -15.97 -16.67 6.15
C GLN A 403 -16.46 -16.91 7.58
N GLN A 404 -17.52 -16.24 8.00
CA GLN A 404 -17.99 -16.25 9.39
C GLN A 404 -19.18 -17.16 9.60
N PHE A 405 -20.05 -17.25 8.60
CA PHE A 405 -21.34 -17.93 8.69
C PHE A 405 -21.55 -18.95 7.55
N GLY A 406 -20.55 -19.15 6.67
CA GLY A 406 -20.71 -20.02 5.49
C GLY A 406 -21.70 -19.48 4.46
N ALA A 407 -22.21 -18.25 4.63
CA ALA A 407 -23.24 -17.66 3.79
C ALA A 407 -22.63 -17.02 2.54
N SER A 408 -22.61 -17.79 1.45
CA SER A 408 -22.04 -17.41 0.15
C SER A 408 -23.03 -16.68 -0.76
N LYS A 409 -24.34 -16.90 -0.55
CA LYS A 409 -25.41 -16.33 -1.38
C LYS A 409 -26.22 -15.27 -0.64
N LYS A 410 -26.89 -14.40 -1.40
CA LYS A 410 -27.76 -13.36 -0.84
C LYS A 410 -28.85 -13.92 0.09
N ALA A 411 -29.52 -15.01 -0.32
CA ALA A 411 -30.57 -15.63 0.50
C ALA A 411 -30.02 -16.17 1.84
N GLU A 412 -28.88 -16.85 1.81
CA GLU A 412 -28.19 -17.36 3.02
C GLU A 412 -27.81 -16.19 3.97
N ARG A 413 -27.37 -15.06 3.41
CA ARG A 413 -27.09 -13.85 4.21
C ARG A 413 -28.34 -13.24 4.82
N GLU A 414 -29.43 -13.17 4.06
CA GLU A 414 -30.71 -12.64 4.55
C GLU A 414 -31.31 -13.51 5.67
N GLU A 415 -31.09 -14.83 5.60
CA GLU A 415 -31.47 -15.76 6.66
C GLU A 415 -30.66 -15.54 7.93
N VAL A 416 -29.32 -15.54 7.84
CA VAL A 416 -28.43 -15.22 8.97
C VAL A 416 -28.77 -13.85 9.57
N GLU A 417 -29.06 -12.85 8.74
CA GLU A 417 -29.46 -11.52 9.20
C GLU A 417 -30.81 -11.54 9.93
N ARG A 418 -31.78 -12.31 9.45
CA ARG A 418 -33.10 -12.45 10.07
C ARG A 418 -32.99 -13.10 11.45
N ASP A 419 -32.24 -14.18 11.54
CA ASP A 419 -32.04 -14.93 12.78
C ASP A 419 -31.32 -14.08 13.82
N ALA A 420 -30.31 -13.33 13.40
CA ALA A 420 -29.58 -12.47 14.31
C ALA A 420 -30.40 -11.25 14.78
N LYS A 421 -31.29 -10.71 13.93
CA LYS A 421 -32.28 -9.70 14.36
C LYS A 421 -33.25 -10.28 15.39
N ALA A 422 -33.81 -11.46 15.15
CA ALA A 422 -34.73 -12.12 16.08
C ALA A 422 -34.07 -12.43 17.44
N ASN A 423 -32.82 -12.89 17.43
CA ASN A 423 -32.06 -13.15 18.65
C ASN A 423 -31.78 -11.87 19.47
N LEU A 424 -31.65 -10.71 18.83
CA LEU A 424 -31.46 -9.44 19.53
C LEU A 424 -32.77 -8.88 20.11
N GLU A 425 -33.87 -9.07 19.41
CA GLU A 425 -35.20 -8.59 19.83
C GLU A 425 -35.76 -9.37 21.02
N THR A 426 -35.34 -10.63 21.18
CA THR A 426 -35.76 -11.52 22.28
C THR A 426 -34.96 -11.33 23.58
N LEU A 427 -33.84 -10.59 23.57
CA LEU A 427 -33.06 -10.29 24.76
C LEU A 427 -33.66 -9.11 25.55
N ASP A 428 -33.81 -9.28 26.86
CA ASP A 428 -34.08 -8.17 27.80
C ASP A 428 -33.02 -7.07 27.62
N ASP A 429 -33.42 -5.80 27.65
CA ASP A 429 -32.53 -4.63 27.57
C ASP A 429 -31.34 -4.70 28.54
N ARG A 430 -31.50 -5.33 29.71
CA ARG A 430 -30.39 -5.54 30.66
C ARG A 430 -29.36 -6.56 30.17
N LEU A 431 -29.81 -7.56 29.42
CA LEU A 431 -29.03 -8.67 28.87
C LEU A 431 -28.52 -8.39 27.45
N LYS A 432 -29.02 -7.32 26.80
CA LYS A 432 -28.49 -6.89 25.51
C LYS A 432 -26.99 -6.63 25.64
N PRO A 433 -26.18 -7.20 24.75
CA PRO A 433 -24.73 -7.10 24.85
C PRO A 433 -24.27 -5.64 24.78
N LYS A 434 -23.50 -5.22 25.80
CA LYS A 434 -23.08 -3.81 25.99
C LYS A 434 -21.69 -3.58 25.44
N THR A 435 -20.77 -4.51 25.70
CA THR A 435 -19.40 -4.43 25.19
C THR A 435 -19.29 -5.03 23.78
N ARG A 436 -18.34 -4.55 22.96
CA ARG A 436 -18.07 -5.12 21.61
C ARG A 436 -17.90 -6.64 21.65
N ARG A 437 -17.19 -7.12 22.69
CA ARG A 437 -16.95 -8.54 22.94
C ARG A 437 -18.26 -9.32 23.14
N GLU A 438 -19.16 -8.82 23.98
CA GLU A 438 -20.47 -9.44 24.20
C GLU A 438 -21.33 -9.43 22.93
N LYS A 439 -21.27 -8.33 22.15
CA LYS A 439 -22.07 -8.18 20.93
C LYS A 439 -21.68 -9.19 19.86
N ARG A 440 -20.39 -9.47 19.76
CA ARG A 440 -19.82 -10.50 18.91
C ARG A 440 -20.20 -11.91 19.35
N ASN A 441 -20.03 -12.21 20.64
CA ASN A 441 -20.32 -13.55 21.16
C ASN A 441 -21.83 -13.91 21.05
N HIS A 442 -22.71 -12.90 21.02
CA HIS A 442 -24.14 -13.07 20.76
C HIS A 442 -24.53 -13.19 19.28
N GLY A 443 -23.64 -12.83 18.35
CA GLY A 443 -23.96 -12.63 16.93
C GLY A 443 -23.88 -13.87 16.03
N GLY A 444 -23.55 -15.05 16.59
CA GLY A 444 -23.66 -16.34 15.90
C GLY A 444 -22.56 -16.69 14.90
N GLY A 445 -21.36 -16.08 14.99
CA GLY A 445 -20.22 -16.38 14.12
C GLY A 445 -19.05 -17.00 14.89
N MET A 446 -18.02 -17.46 14.17
CA MET A 446 -16.79 -18.00 14.77
C MET A 446 -16.25 -17.10 15.87
N ASP A 447 -15.81 -17.70 16.97
CA ASP A 447 -15.27 -16.96 18.10
C ASP A 447 -13.92 -16.28 17.76
N ARG A 448 -13.32 -15.57 18.70
CA ARG A 448 -12.03 -14.91 18.43
C ARG A 448 -10.91 -15.92 18.14
N THR A 449 -10.89 -17.05 18.82
CA THR A 449 -9.84 -18.07 18.73
C THR A 449 -9.95 -18.80 17.40
N GLU A 450 -11.13 -19.30 17.04
CA GLU A 450 -11.44 -19.98 15.78
C GLU A 450 -11.06 -19.15 14.56
N ARG A 451 -11.38 -17.85 14.58
CA ARG A 451 -11.02 -16.95 13.46
C ARG A 451 -9.54 -16.75 13.31
N ASN A 452 -8.80 -16.67 14.42
CA ASN A 452 -7.36 -16.50 14.37
C ASN A 452 -6.68 -17.78 13.89
N ILE A 453 -7.18 -18.96 14.28
CA ILE A 453 -6.76 -20.27 13.77
C ILE A 453 -7.02 -20.36 12.25
N ALA A 454 -8.26 -20.18 11.81
CA ALA A 454 -8.61 -20.25 10.38
C ALA A 454 -7.82 -19.23 9.52
N ARG A 455 -7.44 -18.08 10.09
CA ARG A 455 -6.58 -17.10 9.43
C ARG A 455 -5.15 -17.60 9.28
N THR A 456 -4.53 -18.10 10.34
CA THR A 456 -3.14 -18.58 10.28
C THR A 456 -3.02 -19.77 9.34
N GLU A 457 -4.00 -20.69 9.36
CA GLU A 457 -4.07 -21.82 8.43
C GLU A 457 -4.16 -21.40 6.97
N ARG A 458 -5.05 -20.44 6.63
CA ARG A 458 -5.15 -19.91 5.25
C ARG A 458 -3.86 -19.27 4.79
N LYS A 459 -3.19 -18.51 5.67
CA LYS A 459 -1.91 -17.88 5.36
C LYS A 459 -0.83 -18.94 5.14
N MET A 460 -0.78 -19.97 5.97
CA MET A 460 0.14 -21.10 5.79
C MET A 460 -0.13 -21.87 4.51
N ALA A 461 -1.39 -22.12 4.16
CA ALA A 461 -1.74 -22.73 2.88
C ALA A 461 -1.25 -21.90 1.68
N GLN A 462 -1.32 -20.56 1.76
CA GLN A 462 -0.75 -19.68 0.75
C GLN A 462 0.79 -19.79 0.71
N ILE A 463 1.46 -19.72 1.86
CA ILE A 463 2.92 -19.86 1.96
C ILE A 463 3.38 -21.19 1.37
N ASN A 464 2.68 -22.28 1.69
CA ASN A 464 2.99 -23.61 1.18
C ASN A 464 2.82 -23.71 -0.35
N LYS A 465 1.79 -23.07 -0.91
CA LYS A 465 1.65 -22.94 -2.37
C LYS A 465 2.82 -22.17 -2.99
N GLU A 466 3.26 -21.08 -2.36
CA GLU A 466 4.40 -20.28 -2.82
C GLU A 466 5.74 -21.05 -2.72
N LYS A 467 5.96 -21.77 -1.62
CA LYS A 467 7.11 -22.68 -1.42
C LYS A 467 7.12 -23.78 -2.49
N ALA A 468 5.99 -24.46 -2.71
CA ALA A 468 5.85 -25.50 -3.72
C ALA A 468 6.11 -24.98 -5.15
N ALA A 469 5.62 -23.79 -5.48
CA ALA A 469 5.87 -23.16 -6.79
C ALA A 469 7.35 -22.77 -6.98
N THR A 470 8.06 -22.47 -5.89
CA THR A 470 9.50 -22.19 -5.91
C THR A 470 10.30 -23.48 -6.09
N ALA A 471 10.01 -24.52 -5.31
CA ALA A 471 10.65 -25.84 -5.43
C ALA A 471 10.46 -26.46 -6.82
N ARG A 472 9.26 -26.34 -7.42
CA ARG A 472 9.01 -26.81 -8.79
C ARG A 472 9.89 -26.08 -9.81
N ARG A 473 10.03 -24.75 -9.71
CA ARG A 473 10.89 -23.97 -10.61
C ARG A 473 12.35 -24.34 -10.46
N GLU A 474 12.82 -24.48 -9.22
CA GLU A 474 14.19 -24.93 -8.93
C GLU A 474 14.46 -26.30 -9.56
N LYS A 475 13.58 -27.28 -9.34
CA LYS A 475 13.69 -28.62 -9.95
C LYS A 475 13.76 -28.56 -11.47
N THR A 476 12.92 -27.74 -12.11
CA THR A 476 12.92 -27.60 -13.59
C THR A 476 14.19 -26.91 -14.11
N LEU A 477 14.69 -25.89 -13.43
CA LEU A 477 15.93 -25.21 -13.81
C LEU A 477 17.15 -26.12 -13.63
N ASN A 478 17.23 -26.86 -12.52
CA ASN A 478 18.30 -27.82 -12.26
C ASN A 478 18.29 -28.95 -13.30
N ALA A 479 17.12 -29.54 -13.58
CA ALA A 479 17.00 -30.56 -14.64
C ALA A 479 17.44 -30.04 -16.02
N SER A 480 17.14 -28.76 -16.32
CA SER A 480 17.57 -28.13 -17.56
C SER A 480 19.08 -27.85 -17.59
N ASN A 481 19.66 -27.42 -16.46
CA ASN A 481 21.10 -27.24 -16.30
C ASN A 481 21.85 -28.57 -16.50
N ASP A 482 21.36 -29.66 -15.90
CA ASP A 482 21.95 -31.00 -16.02
C ASP A 482 21.87 -31.53 -17.44
N HIS A 483 20.74 -31.33 -18.10
CA HIS A 483 20.57 -31.68 -19.51
C HIS A 483 21.59 -30.94 -20.39
N LEU A 484 21.78 -29.64 -20.18
CA LEU A 484 22.80 -28.86 -20.89
C LEU A 484 24.23 -29.33 -20.56
N SER A 485 24.52 -29.72 -19.33
CA SER A 485 25.80 -30.36 -18.96
C SER A 485 26.07 -31.61 -19.77
N LYS A 486 25.08 -32.50 -19.89
CA LYS A 486 25.20 -33.74 -20.68
C LYS A 486 25.43 -33.44 -22.16
N ILE A 487 24.74 -32.44 -22.74
CA ILE A 487 24.94 -32.04 -24.14
C ILE A 487 26.32 -31.42 -24.33
N GLN A 488 26.76 -30.54 -23.43
CA GLN A 488 28.08 -29.92 -23.50
C GLN A 488 29.19 -30.98 -23.45
N GLN A 489 29.09 -31.96 -22.55
CA GLN A 489 30.05 -33.06 -22.45
C GLN A 489 30.09 -33.90 -23.74
N LYS A 490 28.92 -34.18 -24.35
CA LYS A 490 28.83 -34.96 -25.59
C LYS A 490 29.35 -34.23 -26.82
N THR A 491 29.15 -32.91 -26.90
CA THR A 491 29.42 -32.13 -28.12
C THR A 491 30.70 -31.29 -28.04
N GLY A 492 31.25 -31.07 -26.84
CA GLY A 492 32.32 -30.11 -26.59
C GLY A 492 31.91 -28.64 -26.81
N ASN A 493 30.67 -28.36 -27.21
CA ASN A 493 30.24 -27.03 -27.62
C ASN A 493 29.90 -26.17 -26.40
N LEU A 494 30.68 -25.11 -26.19
CA LEU A 494 30.52 -24.15 -25.09
C LEU A 494 29.20 -23.37 -25.14
N ALA A 495 28.46 -23.38 -26.24
CA ALA A 495 27.13 -22.79 -26.30
C ALA A 495 26.13 -23.42 -25.32
N TYR A 496 26.33 -24.69 -24.94
CA TYR A 496 25.53 -25.40 -23.94
C TYR A 496 26.08 -25.25 -22.51
N SER A 497 27.05 -24.35 -22.29
CA SER A 497 27.67 -24.15 -20.96
C SER A 497 26.86 -23.27 -20.00
N THR A 498 25.76 -22.67 -20.46
CA THR A 498 24.94 -21.79 -19.62
C THR A 498 24.29 -22.57 -18.48
N ARG A 499 24.49 -22.10 -17.25
CA ARG A 499 23.87 -22.59 -16.02
C ARG A 499 23.13 -21.45 -15.37
N VAL A 500 21.84 -21.63 -15.15
CA VAL A 500 20.99 -20.63 -14.50
C VAL A 500 20.90 -20.99 -13.02
N ASP A 501 21.21 -20.04 -12.15
CA ASP A 501 20.92 -20.15 -10.73
C ASP A 501 19.40 -20.23 -10.53
N PRO A 502 18.86 -21.28 -9.89
CA PRO A 502 17.42 -21.41 -9.68
C PRO A 502 16.81 -20.30 -8.81
N THR A 503 17.64 -19.57 -8.06
CA THR A 503 17.23 -18.50 -7.16
C THR A 503 16.76 -17.28 -7.93
N ARG A 504 15.46 -16.98 -7.83
CA ARG A 504 14.87 -15.77 -8.42
C ARG A 504 15.07 -14.57 -7.50
N GLN A 505 15.80 -13.57 -7.98
CA GLN A 505 15.95 -12.29 -7.30
C GLN A 505 14.78 -11.37 -7.66
N THR A 506 14.08 -10.82 -6.67
CA THR A 506 12.87 -10.02 -6.90
C THR A 506 13.11 -8.57 -6.48
N ALA A 507 12.74 -7.61 -7.32
CA ALA A 507 12.83 -6.18 -7.03
C ALA A 507 11.50 -5.64 -6.48
N ASP A 508 11.55 -4.49 -5.80
CA ASP A 508 10.39 -3.86 -5.15
C ASP A 508 9.23 -3.53 -6.11
N ASN A 509 9.54 -3.27 -7.38
CA ASN A 509 8.55 -3.01 -8.43
C ASN A 509 7.90 -4.29 -9.00
N GLY A 510 8.23 -5.46 -8.45
CA GLY A 510 7.74 -6.77 -8.87
C GLY A 510 8.45 -7.36 -10.09
N ASN A 511 9.41 -6.63 -10.68
CA ASN A 511 10.32 -7.20 -11.67
C ASN A 511 11.26 -8.20 -10.97
N TYR A 512 11.86 -9.08 -11.74
CA TYR A 512 12.72 -10.10 -11.19
C TYR A 512 13.87 -10.44 -12.13
N SER A 513 14.90 -11.07 -11.60
CA SER A 513 16.06 -11.49 -12.36
C SER A 513 16.57 -12.85 -11.92
N TYR A 514 17.30 -13.48 -12.83
CA TYR A 514 18.06 -14.69 -12.60
C TYR A 514 19.53 -14.43 -12.90
N SER A 515 20.41 -15.03 -12.12
CA SER A 515 21.83 -15.08 -12.42
C SER A 515 22.10 -16.30 -13.30
N ALA A 516 22.91 -16.13 -14.33
CA ALA A 516 23.37 -17.22 -15.17
C ALA A 516 24.87 -17.15 -15.34
N THR A 517 25.53 -18.30 -15.32
CA THR A 517 26.96 -18.44 -15.57
C THR A 517 27.16 -19.17 -16.88
N ARG A 518 28.09 -18.73 -17.71
CA ARG A 518 28.51 -19.46 -18.92
C ARG A 518 30.02 -19.55 -19.01
N THR A 519 30.51 -20.57 -19.71
CA THR A 519 31.94 -20.72 -20.00
C THR A 519 32.21 -20.22 -21.41
N VAL A 520 33.20 -19.34 -21.57
CA VAL A 520 33.68 -18.86 -22.86
C VAL A 520 35.02 -19.51 -23.24
N LYS A 521 35.50 -19.27 -24.46
CA LYS A 521 36.78 -19.79 -24.96
C LYS A 521 37.90 -19.46 -23.98
N GLY A 522 38.77 -20.44 -23.68
CA GLY A 522 39.82 -20.32 -22.67
C GLY A 522 39.38 -20.66 -21.24
N GLY A 523 38.18 -21.20 -21.04
CA GLY A 523 37.71 -21.69 -19.73
C GLY A 523 37.23 -20.60 -18.77
N ARG A 524 37.26 -19.33 -19.19
CA ARG A 524 36.76 -18.20 -18.40
C ARG A 524 35.25 -18.33 -18.16
N LYS A 525 34.82 -18.11 -16.92
CA LYS A 525 33.40 -18.03 -16.56
C LYS A 525 32.92 -16.58 -16.63
N GLU A 526 31.78 -16.36 -17.26
CA GLU A 526 31.08 -15.08 -17.30
C GLU A 526 29.77 -15.19 -16.52
N TYR A 527 29.53 -14.23 -15.64
CA TYR A 527 28.31 -14.11 -14.87
C TYR A 527 27.41 -13.06 -15.52
N ILE A 528 26.15 -13.42 -15.74
CA ILE A 528 25.21 -12.61 -16.50
C ILE A 528 23.87 -12.59 -15.79
N THR A 529 23.37 -11.40 -15.51
CA THR A 529 22.03 -11.21 -14.97
C THR A 529 21.02 -11.12 -16.12
N ILE A 530 19.95 -11.89 -16.04
CA ILE A 530 18.84 -11.87 -16.99
C ILE A 530 17.62 -11.29 -16.28
N GLN A 531 17.19 -10.13 -16.74
CA GLN A 531 16.08 -9.39 -16.12
C GLN A 531 14.77 -9.67 -16.84
N PHE A 532 13.70 -9.74 -16.05
CA PHE A 532 12.32 -9.88 -16.49
C PHE A 532 11.44 -8.85 -15.79
N THR A 533 10.44 -8.38 -16.51
CA THR A 533 9.31 -7.61 -15.99
C THR A 533 8.43 -8.48 -15.11
N LYS A 534 7.62 -7.85 -14.25
CA LYS A 534 6.60 -8.52 -13.41
C LYS A 534 5.63 -9.44 -14.17
N THR A 535 5.48 -9.25 -15.48
CA THR A 535 4.61 -10.06 -16.35
C THR A 535 5.35 -11.19 -17.07
N GLY A 536 6.64 -11.39 -16.82
CA GLY A 536 7.42 -12.45 -17.43
C GLY A 536 8.05 -12.12 -18.78
N LYS A 537 7.92 -10.87 -19.26
CA LYS A 537 8.65 -10.40 -20.44
C LYS A 537 10.08 -10.04 -20.07
N LEU A 538 11.03 -10.19 -20.99
CA LEU A 538 12.41 -9.72 -20.80
C LEU A 538 12.46 -8.22 -20.45
N GLY A 539 13.47 -7.84 -19.66
CA GLY A 539 13.69 -6.47 -19.20
C GLY A 539 13.97 -5.48 -20.34
N LYS A 540 13.98 -4.18 -20.02
CA LYS A 540 14.26 -3.12 -21.00
C LYS A 540 15.63 -3.36 -21.67
N ASN A 541 15.68 -3.25 -23.00
CA ASN A 541 16.86 -3.48 -23.84
C ASN A 541 17.39 -4.92 -23.91
N TYR A 542 16.67 -5.90 -23.35
CA TYR A 542 16.87 -7.31 -23.67
C TYR A 542 16.04 -7.67 -24.91
N SER A 543 16.52 -8.59 -25.73
CA SER A 543 15.76 -9.09 -26.88
C SER A 543 15.96 -10.59 -27.09
N LEU A 544 14.91 -11.25 -27.56
CA LEU A 544 15.02 -12.59 -28.12
C LEU A 544 15.57 -12.49 -29.54
N ALA A 545 16.55 -13.32 -29.85
CA ALA A 545 17.09 -13.49 -31.19
C ALA A 545 16.90 -14.94 -31.65
N PRO A 546 16.83 -15.19 -32.97
CA PRO A 546 16.97 -16.53 -33.50
C PRO A 546 18.28 -17.16 -33.01
N SER A 547 18.22 -18.40 -32.53
CA SER A 547 19.40 -19.19 -32.18
C SER A 547 19.75 -20.10 -33.35
N ASN A 548 21.00 -20.04 -33.80
CA ASN A 548 21.53 -21.00 -34.77
C ASN A 548 22.00 -22.30 -34.10
N ILE A 549 21.92 -22.37 -32.76
CA ILE A 549 22.25 -23.57 -31.98
C ILE A 549 20.97 -24.37 -31.75
N PRO A 550 20.96 -25.67 -32.11
CA PRO A 550 19.80 -26.55 -31.93
C PRO A 550 19.29 -26.55 -30.49
N ASN A 551 17.97 -26.51 -30.32
CA ASN A 551 17.30 -26.59 -29.01
C ASN A 551 17.77 -25.53 -28.00
N MET A 552 18.14 -24.33 -28.48
CA MET A 552 18.50 -23.19 -27.64
C MET A 552 17.71 -21.94 -28.03
N VAL A 553 17.55 -21.05 -27.07
CA VAL A 553 16.95 -19.71 -27.20
C VAL A 553 18.05 -18.70 -26.97
N ALA A 554 18.23 -17.77 -27.91
CA ALA A 554 19.24 -16.72 -27.80
C ALA A 554 18.63 -15.45 -27.18
N VAL A 555 19.20 -14.97 -26.08
CA VAL A 555 18.82 -13.73 -25.41
C VAL A 555 19.98 -12.74 -25.54
N LYS A 556 19.73 -11.59 -26.18
CA LYS A 556 20.69 -10.48 -26.21
C LYS A 556 20.50 -9.57 -25.02
N THR A 557 21.59 -9.29 -24.31
CA THR A 557 21.63 -8.35 -23.17
C THR A 557 21.79 -6.91 -23.64
N PRO A 558 21.55 -5.90 -22.77
CA PRO A 558 21.80 -4.49 -23.07
C PRO A 558 23.26 -4.20 -23.46
N GLN A 559 24.20 -4.98 -22.93
CA GLN A 559 25.63 -4.93 -23.26
C GLN A 559 25.98 -5.65 -24.59
N LYS A 560 24.97 -5.97 -25.41
CA LYS A 560 25.08 -6.70 -26.68
C LYS A 560 25.70 -8.09 -26.57
N GLN A 561 25.65 -8.72 -25.39
CA GLN A 561 26.10 -10.11 -25.20
C GLN A 561 24.94 -11.06 -25.53
N THR A 562 25.21 -12.14 -26.26
CA THR A 562 24.21 -13.18 -26.56
C THR A 562 24.35 -14.34 -25.61
N ILE A 563 23.32 -14.66 -24.84
CA ILE A 563 23.24 -15.83 -23.96
C ILE A 563 22.38 -16.89 -24.64
N TYR A 564 22.80 -18.15 -24.58
CA TYR A 564 21.99 -19.27 -25.05
C TYR A 564 21.40 -20.01 -23.86
N LEU A 565 20.08 -20.13 -23.83
CA LEU A 565 19.31 -20.85 -22.82
C LEU A 565 18.60 -22.04 -23.45
N SER A 566 18.36 -23.12 -22.71
CA SER A 566 17.43 -24.13 -23.20
C SER A 566 15.99 -23.57 -23.21
N PRO A 567 15.09 -24.10 -24.06
CA PRO A 567 13.66 -23.76 -24.02
C PRO A 567 13.06 -23.94 -22.62
N GLY A 568 13.47 -24.99 -21.89
CA GLY A 568 13.05 -25.25 -20.52
C GLY A 568 13.51 -24.18 -19.52
N GLN A 569 14.76 -23.73 -19.62
CA GLN A 569 15.27 -22.59 -18.82
C GLN A 569 14.47 -21.33 -19.12
N TYR A 570 14.36 -20.96 -20.41
CA TYR A 570 13.67 -19.72 -20.79
C TYR A 570 12.19 -19.72 -20.40
N ALA A 571 11.46 -20.81 -20.64
CA ALA A 571 10.06 -20.94 -20.26
C ALA A 571 9.86 -20.86 -18.73
N THR A 572 10.74 -21.50 -17.96
CA THR A 572 10.65 -21.48 -16.49
C THR A 572 10.98 -20.11 -15.92
N MET A 573 11.98 -19.42 -16.46
CA MET A 573 12.36 -18.06 -16.05
C MET A 573 11.31 -17.01 -16.45
N SER A 574 10.68 -17.15 -17.62
CA SER A 574 9.63 -16.24 -18.10
C SER A 574 8.26 -16.47 -17.45
N ASN A 575 8.07 -17.58 -16.72
CA ASN A 575 6.81 -17.88 -16.05
C ASN A 575 6.64 -16.99 -14.79
N ALA A 576 6.09 -15.79 -14.99
CA ALA A 576 5.53 -15.00 -13.90
C ALA A 576 4.38 -15.82 -13.30
N SER A 577 4.36 -15.98 -11.98
CA SER A 577 3.57 -16.96 -11.21
C SER A 577 2.03 -16.83 -11.28
N LYS A 578 1.45 -16.37 -12.40
CA LYS A 578 0.03 -16.42 -12.74
C LYS A 578 -0.26 -17.67 -13.59
N LYS A 579 -0.65 -18.74 -12.90
CA LYS A 579 -1.77 -19.57 -13.34
C LYS A 579 -2.68 -19.75 -12.14
#